data_AF-A0A077Z8W3-F1
#
_entry.id   AF-A0A077Z8W3-F1
#
_cell.length_a   1.000
_cell.length_b   1.000
_cell.length_c   1.000
_cell.angle_alpha   90.00
_cell.angle_beta   90.00
_cell.angle_gamma   90.00
#
_symmetry.space_group_name_H-M   'P 1'
#
loop_
_entity.id
_entity.type
_entity.pdbx_description
1 polymer ?
#
loop_
_entity_poly.entity_id
_entity_poly.type
_entity_poly.pdbx_seq_one_letter_code
_entity_poly.pdbx_strand_id
1 'polypeptide(L)'
;MPSLFDRRLVYSILEFLQEVIQRKSLPANVAVLAVAVQVLRTAFDIDPQDENLRTGVSLSHLFERAVADVKPEDVPEELKAKAEALKNEGNDCMSFGAFDAAVQKYTAALDLHRCPIYYCNRAAALSKLGEHRKALDDCKMALALDPDYCKAYGRMG
;
A
#
# COMPACT_ATOMS: atom_id res chain seq x y z
N MET A 1 -14.72 29.25 13.30
CA MET A 1 -13.67 29.13 12.28
C MET A 1 -12.84 27.91 12.62
N PRO A 2 -12.59 26.98 11.68
CA PRO A 2 -11.64 25.88 11.88
C PRO A 2 -10.25 26.41 12.22
N SER A 3 -9.48 25.69 13.04
CA SER A 3 -8.10 26.10 13.33
C SER A 3 -7.20 25.95 12.10
N LEU A 4 -6.03 26.60 12.10
CA LEU A 4 -5.04 26.39 11.03
C LEU A 4 -4.64 24.91 10.92
N PHE A 5 -4.55 24.21 12.05
CA PHE A 5 -4.28 22.77 12.08
C PHE A 5 -5.40 21.98 11.37
N ASP A 6 -6.66 22.26 11.69
CA ASP A 6 -7.81 21.58 11.07
C ASP A 6 -7.84 21.83 9.55
N ARG A 7 -7.58 23.07 9.11
CA ARG A 7 -7.55 23.42 7.68
C ARG A 7 -6.43 22.67 6.95
N ARG A 8 -5.24 22.57 7.55
CA ARG A 8 -4.10 21.80 6.97
C ARG A 8 -4.38 20.30 6.90
N LEU A 9 -4.98 19.73 7.95
CA LEU A 9 -5.36 18.32 7.97
C LEU A 9 -6.39 18.01 6.88
N VAL A 10 -7.45 18.82 6.78
CA VAL A 10 -8.47 18.64 5.74
C VAL A 10 -7.90 18.89 4.35
N TYR A 11 -7.02 19.87 4.16
CA TYR A 11 -6.30 20.07 2.90
C TYR A 11 -5.54 18.81 2.47
N SER A 12 -4.83 18.17 3.41
CA SER A 12 -4.11 16.91 3.16
C SER A 12 -5.06 15.75 2.79
N ILE A 13 -6.26 15.70 3.38
CA ILE A 13 -7.32 14.75 3.01
C ILE A 13 -7.84 15.04 1.60
N LEU A 14 -8.05 16.31 1.26
CA LEU A 14 -8.52 16.73 -0.07
C LEU A 14 -7.51 16.33 -1.16
N GLU A 15 -6.21 16.56 -0.93
CA GLU A 15 -5.15 16.12 -1.84
C GLU A 15 -5.18 14.59 -2.02
N PHE A 16 -5.29 13.83 -0.94
CA PHE A 16 -5.43 12.37 -1.00
C PHE A 16 -6.65 11.93 -1.83
N LEU A 17 -7.83 12.53 -1.61
CA LEU A 17 -9.05 12.18 -2.37
C LEU A 17 -8.89 12.53 -3.86
N GLN A 18 -8.24 13.64 -4.19
CA GLN A 18 -7.94 14.01 -5.57
C GLN A 18 -6.98 13.02 -6.23
N GLU A 19 -5.94 12.55 -5.53
CA GLU A 19 -5.05 11.50 -6.03
C GLU A 19 -5.82 10.20 -6.32
N VAL A 20 -6.71 9.77 -5.43
CA VAL A 20 -7.56 8.58 -5.61
C VAL A 20 -8.46 8.71 -6.84
N ILE A 21 -9.06 9.89 -7.06
CA ILE A 21 -9.86 10.19 -8.25
C ILE A 21 -9.00 10.13 -9.52
N GLN A 22 -7.84 10.77 -9.53
CA GLN A 22 -6.92 10.82 -10.68
C GLN A 22 -6.40 9.43 -11.06
N ARG A 23 -6.03 8.62 -10.06
CA ARG A 23 -5.55 7.23 -10.26
C ARG A 23 -6.66 6.27 -10.69
N LYS A 24 -7.93 6.70 -10.64
CA LYS A 24 -9.12 5.85 -10.87
C LYS A 24 -9.11 4.58 -10.00
N SER A 25 -8.58 4.67 -8.78
CA SER A 25 -8.49 3.53 -7.87
C SER A 25 -9.87 3.02 -7.44
N LEU A 26 -10.88 3.90 -7.45
CA LEU A 26 -12.27 3.57 -7.15
C LEU A 26 -13.20 4.10 -8.27
N PRO A 27 -13.23 3.46 -9.45
CA PRO A 27 -13.90 4.01 -10.63
C PRO A 27 -15.42 4.14 -10.44
N ALA A 28 -16.04 3.25 -9.67
CA ALA A 28 -17.47 3.30 -9.36
C ALA A 28 -17.85 4.45 -8.40
N ASN A 29 -16.87 5.05 -7.70
CA ASN A 29 -17.11 6.01 -6.62
C ASN A 29 -16.63 7.43 -6.95
N VAL A 30 -16.16 7.69 -8.18
CA VAL A 30 -15.61 8.99 -8.58
C VAL A 30 -16.57 10.15 -8.28
N ALA A 31 -17.86 9.99 -8.60
CA ALA A 31 -18.87 11.02 -8.31
C ALA A 31 -19.04 11.27 -6.80
N VAL A 32 -19.04 10.21 -5.99
CA VAL A 32 -19.16 10.30 -4.53
C VAL A 32 -17.94 10.99 -3.92
N LEU A 33 -16.74 10.65 -4.40
CA LEU A 33 -15.49 11.27 -3.96
C LEU A 33 -15.45 12.76 -4.33
N ALA A 34 -15.91 13.14 -5.52
CA ALA A 34 -16.00 14.54 -5.93
C ALA A 34 -16.96 15.35 -5.04
N VAL A 35 -18.10 14.76 -4.66
CA VAL A 35 -19.03 15.38 -3.69
C VAL A 35 -18.36 15.52 -2.32
N ALA A 36 -17.67 14.49 -1.82
CA ALA A 36 -16.97 14.56 -0.54
C ALA A 36 -15.90 15.67 -0.53
N VAL A 37 -15.13 15.80 -1.61
CA VAL A 37 -14.15 16.89 -1.81
C VAL A 37 -14.84 18.25 -1.70
N GLN A 38 -15.98 18.44 -2.38
CA GLN A 38 -16.69 19.72 -2.33
C GLN A 38 -17.28 20.01 -0.94
N VAL A 39 -17.84 19.00 -0.27
CA VAL A 39 -18.40 19.13 1.08
C VAL A 39 -17.31 19.54 2.07
N LEU A 40 -16.16 18.87 2.06
CA LEU A 40 -15.03 19.18 2.94
C LEU A 40 -14.49 20.60 2.68
N ARG A 41 -14.35 21.01 1.42
CA ARG A 41 -13.92 22.37 1.05
C ARG A 41 -14.86 23.44 1.61
N THR A 42 -16.16 23.26 1.43
CA THR A 42 -17.16 24.21 1.92
C THR A 42 -17.23 24.23 3.45
N ALA A 43 -17.20 23.07 4.09
CA ALA A 43 -17.31 22.95 5.55
C ALA A 43 -16.11 23.57 6.29
N PHE A 44 -14.91 23.51 5.70
CA PHE A 44 -13.68 24.00 6.32
C PHE A 44 -13.16 25.32 5.74
N ASP A 45 -13.88 25.92 4.79
CA ASP A 45 -13.50 27.15 4.09
C ASP A 45 -12.09 27.05 3.50
N ILE A 46 -11.90 26.05 2.63
CA ILE A 46 -10.62 25.72 2.00
C ILE A 46 -10.67 26.03 0.50
N ASP A 47 -9.82 26.97 0.10
CA ASP A 47 -9.46 27.17 -1.31
C ASP A 47 -8.44 26.10 -1.72
N PRO A 48 -8.71 25.29 -2.76
CA PRO A 48 -7.75 24.29 -3.26
C PRO A 48 -6.44 24.91 -3.75
N GLN A 49 -6.44 26.20 -4.09
CA GLN A 49 -5.24 26.95 -4.50
C GLN A 49 -4.48 27.58 -3.32
N ASP A 50 -4.94 27.40 -2.06
CA ASP A 50 -4.25 27.91 -0.87
C ASP A 50 -3.04 27.02 -0.52
N GLU A 51 -1.94 27.27 -1.22
CA GLU A 51 -0.64 26.61 -1.03
C GLU A 51 -0.09 26.72 0.42
N ASN A 52 -0.57 27.67 1.23
CA ASN A 52 -0.14 27.81 2.64
C ASN A 52 -0.67 26.67 3.54
N LEU A 53 -1.67 25.93 3.06
CA LEU A 53 -2.24 24.77 3.75
C LEU A 53 -1.52 23.46 3.41
N ARG A 54 -0.73 23.42 2.32
CA ARG A 54 -0.01 22.22 1.90
C ARG A 54 1.06 21.84 2.93
N THR A 55 1.16 20.54 3.23
CA THR A 55 2.21 19.98 4.09
C THR A 55 3.39 19.52 3.25
N GLY A 56 4.61 19.53 3.82
CA GLY A 56 5.81 19.06 3.11
C GLY A 56 5.83 17.55 2.83
N VAL A 57 4.89 16.80 3.39
CA VAL A 57 4.71 15.36 3.23
C VAL A 57 3.24 15.09 2.97
N SER A 58 2.91 14.24 1.98
CA SER A 58 1.52 13.87 1.70
C SER A 58 0.92 13.00 2.80
N LEU A 59 -0.41 13.07 2.97
CA LEU A 59 -1.11 12.23 3.95
C LEU A 59 -0.84 10.73 3.73
N SER A 60 -0.80 10.28 2.47
CA SER A 60 -0.46 8.90 2.11
C SER A 60 0.93 8.51 2.60
N HIS A 61 1.96 9.33 2.37
CA HIS A 61 3.32 9.01 2.82
C HIS A 61 3.44 9.01 4.35
N LEU A 62 2.77 9.95 5.03
CA LEU A 62 2.74 9.99 6.48
C LEU A 62 2.08 8.72 7.06
N PHE A 63 0.97 8.29 6.46
CA PHE A 63 0.25 7.10 6.88
C PHE A 63 1.03 5.81 6.55
N GLU A 64 1.65 5.73 5.38
CA GLU A 64 2.55 4.62 5.00
C GLU A 64 3.68 4.43 6.01
N ARG A 65 4.28 5.53 6.50
CA ARG A 65 5.31 5.48 7.54
C ARG A 65 4.74 5.02 8.89
N ALA A 66 3.62 5.59 9.31
CA ALA A 66 2.98 5.22 10.56
C ALA A 66 2.57 3.74 10.59
N VAL A 67 2.14 3.18 9.46
CA VAL A 67 1.83 1.75 9.31
C VAL A 67 3.09 0.90 9.16
N ALA A 68 4.15 1.42 8.53
CA ALA A 68 5.43 0.70 8.41
C ALA A 68 6.14 0.48 9.75
N ASP A 69 5.92 1.36 10.73
CA ASP A 69 6.46 1.21 12.09
C ASP A 69 5.75 0.10 12.90
N VAL A 70 4.64 -0.44 12.40
CA VAL A 70 3.99 -1.63 12.98
C VAL A 70 4.91 -2.82 12.76
N LYS A 71 5.50 -3.31 13.85
CA LYS A 71 6.37 -4.47 13.78
C LYS A 71 5.55 -5.72 13.41
N PRO A 72 6.15 -6.70 12.72
CA PRO A 72 5.46 -7.97 12.41
C PRO A 72 4.82 -8.62 13.65
N GLU A 73 5.40 -8.45 14.84
CA GLU A 73 4.88 -8.99 16.09
C GLU A 73 3.58 -8.31 16.54
N ASP A 74 3.43 -7.01 16.28
CA ASP A 74 2.31 -6.17 16.73
C ASP A 74 1.05 -6.33 15.87
N VAL A 75 1.16 -6.98 14.70
CA VAL A 75 0.01 -7.22 13.83
C VAL A 75 -0.98 -8.19 14.51
N PRO A 76 -2.28 -7.86 14.61
CA PRO A 76 -3.28 -8.75 15.17
C PRO A 76 -3.29 -10.13 14.52
N GLU A 77 -3.44 -11.19 15.32
CA GLU A 77 -3.44 -12.59 14.82
C GLU A 77 -4.50 -12.84 13.74
N GLU A 78 -5.64 -12.15 13.80
CA GLU A 78 -6.67 -12.22 12.75
C GLU A 78 -6.14 -11.73 11.39
N LEU A 79 -5.36 -10.64 11.38
CA LEU A 79 -4.76 -10.10 10.15
C LEU A 79 -3.64 -11.00 9.65
N LYS A 80 -2.82 -11.56 10.55
CA LYS A 80 -1.80 -12.56 10.19
C LYS A 80 -2.43 -13.79 9.54
N ALA A 81 -3.52 -14.30 10.12
CA ALA A 81 -4.27 -15.44 9.58
C ALA A 81 -4.88 -15.15 8.20
N LYS A 82 -5.47 -13.97 8.02
CA LYS A 82 -5.97 -13.50 6.70
C LYS A 82 -4.85 -13.37 5.67
N ALA A 83 -3.70 -12.81 6.05
CA ALA A 83 -2.54 -12.70 5.18
C ALA A 83 -2.00 -14.07 4.76
N GLU A 84 -1.95 -15.02 5.70
CA GLU A 84 -1.51 -16.39 5.43
C GLU A 84 -2.47 -17.12 4.47
N ALA A 85 -3.78 -16.92 4.61
CA ALA A 85 -4.77 -17.44 3.67
C ALA A 85 -4.55 -16.88 2.24
N LEU A 86 -4.34 -15.56 2.11
CA LEU A 86 -4.03 -14.94 0.83
C LEU A 86 -2.70 -15.43 0.24
N LYS A 87 -1.68 -15.66 1.08
CA LYS A 87 -0.42 -16.27 0.64
C LYS A 87 -0.64 -17.70 0.13
N ASN A 88 -1.51 -18.48 0.75
CA ASN A 88 -1.86 -19.82 0.27
C ASN A 88 -2.61 -19.76 -1.07
N GLU A 89 -3.58 -18.85 -1.23
CA GLU A 89 -4.23 -18.62 -2.54
C GLU A 89 -3.21 -18.21 -3.62
N GLY A 90 -2.22 -17.38 -3.27
CA GLY A 90 -1.12 -17.02 -4.17
C GLY A 90 -0.26 -18.22 -4.55
N ASN A 91 0.02 -19.13 -3.61
CA ASN A 91 0.73 -20.38 -3.89
C ASN A 91 -0.07 -21.30 -4.82
N ASP A 92 -1.38 -21.36 -4.66
CA ASP A 92 -2.25 -22.10 -5.58
C ASP A 92 -2.17 -21.49 -6.98
N CYS A 93 -2.28 -20.16 -7.11
CA CYS A 93 -2.09 -19.47 -8.38
C CYS A 93 -0.70 -19.76 -9.01
N MET A 94 0.37 -19.80 -8.20
CA MET A 94 1.70 -20.20 -8.66
C MET A 94 1.72 -21.62 -9.22
N SER A 95 1.05 -22.57 -8.55
CA SER A 95 0.97 -23.97 -8.98
C SER A 95 0.22 -24.14 -10.31
N PHE A 96 -0.78 -23.29 -10.56
CA PHE A 96 -1.53 -23.24 -11.83
C PHE A 96 -0.85 -22.40 -12.93
N GLY A 97 0.32 -21.81 -12.66
CA GLY A 97 1.01 -20.92 -13.60
C GLY A 97 0.35 -19.55 -13.79
N ALA A 98 -0.63 -19.20 -12.95
CA ALA A 98 -1.32 -17.91 -12.97
C ALA A 98 -0.50 -16.85 -12.21
N PHE A 99 0.67 -16.49 -12.75
CA PHE A 99 1.65 -15.66 -12.05
C PHE A 99 1.15 -14.24 -11.72
N ASP A 100 0.40 -13.59 -12.62
CA ASP A 100 -0.22 -12.28 -12.34
C ASP A 100 -1.19 -12.35 -11.16
N ALA A 101 -2.02 -13.39 -11.10
CA ALA A 101 -2.94 -13.62 -9.99
C ALA A 101 -2.18 -13.89 -8.68
N ALA A 102 -1.08 -14.65 -8.74
CA ALA A 102 -0.22 -14.88 -7.59
C ALA A 102 0.37 -13.56 -7.06
N VAL A 103 0.87 -12.68 -7.93
CA VAL A 103 1.36 -11.34 -7.54
C VAL A 103 0.28 -10.54 -6.82
N GLN A 104 -0.96 -10.56 -7.30
CA GLN A 104 -2.08 -9.87 -6.66
C GLN A 104 -2.36 -10.42 -5.25
N LYS A 105 -2.39 -11.75 -5.10
CA LYS A 105 -2.64 -12.41 -3.81
C LYS A 105 -1.54 -12.15 -2.79
N TYR A 106 -0.27 -12.24 -3.19
CA TYR A 106 0.85 -11.90 -2.30
C TYR A 106 0.88 -10.42 -1.95
N THR A 107 0.49 -9.54 -2.88
CA THR A 107 0.36 -8.10 -2.59
C THR A 107 -0.72 -7.86 -1.54
N ALA A 108 -1.90 -8.45 -1.69
CA ALA A 108 -2.96 -8.36 -0.70
C ALA A 108 -2.53 -8.94 0.67
N ALA A 109 -1.70 -10.00 0.70
CA ALA A 109 -1.13 -10.51 1.95
C ALA A 109 -0.17 -9.51 2.60
N LEU A 110 0.70 -8.87 1.80
CA LEU A 110 1.66 -7.85 2.25
C LEU A 110 0.96 -6.58 2.76
N ASP A 111 -0.22 -6.25 2.23
CA ASP A 111 -1.03 -5.13 2.71
C ASP A 111 -1.59 -5.37 4.13
N LEU A 112 -1.72 -6.63 4.54
CA LEU A 112 -2.20 -7.01 5.88
C LEU A 112 -1.06 -7.28 6.88
N HIS A 113 0.01 -7.94 6.44
CA HIS A 113 1.15 -8.31 7.28
C HIS A 113 2.41 -8.40 6.44
N ARG A 114 3.39 -7.55 6.73
CA ARG A 114 4.68 -7.55 6.03
C ARG A 114 5.52 -8.73 6.52
N CYS A 115 5.81 -9.68 5.64
CA CYS A 115 6.56 -10.88 5.97
C CYS A 115 7.62 -11.16 4.89
N PRO A 116 8.87 -11.52 5.26
CA PRO A 116 9.91 -11.90 4.31
C PRO A 116 9.45 -12.98 3.32
N ILE A 117 8.63 -13.92 3.80
CA ILE A 117 8.06 -15.02 3.01
C ILE A 117 7.20 -14.48 1.87
N TYR A 118 6.32 -13.52 2.15
CA TYR A 118 5.36 -13.02 1.16
C TYR A 118 6.07 -12.20 0.09
N TYR A 119 7.06 -11.39 0.48
CA TYR A 119 7.93 -10.69 -0.46
C TYR A 119 8.67 -11.67 -1.38
N CYS A 120 9.29 -12.73 -0.84
CA CYS A 120 10.01 -13.69 -1.66
C CYS A 120 9.10 -14.52 -2.57
N ASN A 121 7.88 -14.83 -2.11
CA ASN A 121 6.88 -15.47 -2.95
C ASN A 121 6.42 -14.56 -4.10
N ARG A 122 6.21 -13.27 -3.82
CA ARG A 122 5.89 -12.29 -4.87
C ARG A 122 7.06 -12.10 -5.83
N ALA A 123 8.29 -12.04 -5.34
CA ALA A 123 9.50 -12.01 -6.16
C ALA A 123 9.58 -13.23 -7.09
N ALA A 124 9.21 -14.42 -6.61
CA ALA A 124 9.14 -15.63 -7.42
C ALA A 124 8.15 -15.48 -8.59
N ALA A 125 6.95 -14.96 -8.32
CA ALA A 125 5.92 -14.73 -9.32
C ALA A 125 6.34 -13.65 -10.33
N LEU A 126 6.89 -12.53 -9.86
CA LEU A 126 7.41 -11.44 -10.69
C LEU A 126 8.54 -11.93 -11.62
N SER A 127 9.46 -12.75 -11.12
CA SER A 127 10.50 -13.35 -11.96
C SER A 127 9.93 -14.26 -13.06
N LYS A 128 8.80 -14.95 -12.81
CA LYS A 128 8.10 -15.74 -13.85
C LYS A 128 7.42 -14.88 -14.90
N LEU A 129 7.09 -13.64 -14.58
CA LEU A 129 6.56 -12.62 -15.50
C LEU A 129 7.65 -11.82 -16.23
N GLY A 130 8.93 -12.06 -15.95
CA GLY A 130 10.05 -11.28 -16.49
C GLY A 130 10.28 -9.93 -15.79
N GLU A 131 9.57 -9.66 -14.70
CA GLU A 131 9.63 -8.42 -13.93
C GLU A 131 10.79 -8.43 -12.91
N HIS A 132 12.00 -8.75 -13.40
CA HIS A 132 13.17 -9.03 -12.58
C HIS A 132 13.57 -7.88 -11.65
N ARG A 133 13.39 -6.63 -12.09
CA ARG A 133 13.68 -5.45 -11.25
C ARG A 133 12.77 -5.41 -10.03
N LYS A 134 11.46 -5.61 -10.23
CA LYS A 134 10.49 -5.66 -9.13
C LYS A 134 10.76 -6.84 -8.20
N ALA A 135 11.13 -8.00 -8.77
CA ALA A 135 11.51 -9.16 -7.98
C ALA A 135 12.74 -8.90 -7.10
N LEU A 136 13.76 -8.24 -7.64
CA LEU A 136 14.97 -7.84 -6.89
C LEU A 136 14.62 -6.88 -5.75
N ASP A 137 13.74 -5.91 -6.00
CA ASP A 137 13.31 -4.96 -4.97
C ASP A 137 12.53 -5.68 -3.85
N ASP A 138 11.66 -6.63 -4.18
CA ASP A 138 11.00 -7.48 -3.18
C ASP A 138 12.00 -8.32 -2.35
N CYS A 139 13.05 -8.86 -2.97
CA CYS A 139 14.09 -9.59 -2.23
C CYS A 139 14.82 -8.69 -1.23
N LYS A 140 15.12 -7.43 -1.61
CA LYS A 140 15.70 -6.45 -0.70
C LYS A 140 14.75 -6.13 0.45
N MET A 141 13.45 -6.02 0.19
CA MET A 141 12.45 -5.80 1.23
C MET A 141 12.35 -6.99 2.20
N ALA A 142 12.46 -8.22 1.69
CA ALA A 142 12.52 -9.41 2.53
C ALA A 142 13.75 -9.38 3.45
N LEU A 143 14.93 -9.06 2.91
CA LEU A 143 16.19 -8.95 3.67
C LEU A 143 16.22 -7.77 4.63
N ALA A 144 15.47 -6.70 4.36
CA ALA A 144 15.32 -5.58 5.29
C ALA A 144 14.48 -5.96 6.52
N LEU A 145 13.53 -6.89 6.37
CA LEU A 145 12.73 -7.42 7.47
C LEU A 145 13.47 -8.54 8.24
N ASP A 146 14.12 -9.43 7.50
CA ASP A 146 14.88 -10.55 8.05
C ASP A 146 16.15 -10.75 7.21
N PRO A 147 17.30 -10.20 7.67
CA PRO A 147 18.58 -10.35 6.98
C PRO A 147 19.02 -11.81 6.81
N ASP A 148 18.53 -12.73 7.64
CA ASP A 148 18.87 -14.15 7.62
C ASP A 148 17.92 -14.96 6.72
N TYR A 149 16.99 -14.30 6.00
CA TYR A 149 16.04 -14.96 5.11
C TYR A 149 16.70 -15.48 3.82
N CYS A 150 17.40 -16.61 3.92
CA CYS A 150 18.23 -17.20 2.86
C CYS A 150 17.53 -17.35 1.49
N LYS A 151 16.20 -17.58 1.48
CA LYS A 151 15.42 -17.70 0.24
C LYS A 151 15.44 -16.40 -0.60
N ALA A 152 15.60 -15.23 0.02
CA ALA A 152 15.71 -13.97 -0.71
C ALA A 152 16.98 -13.93 -1.56
N TYR A 153 18.14 -14.31 -1.00
CA TYR A 153 19.39 -14.37 -1.74
C TYR A 153 19.30 -15.29 -2.97
N GLY A 154 18.65 -16.45 -2.82
CA GLY A 154 18.43 -17.39 -3.93
C GLY A 154 17.48 -16.89 -5.02
N ARG A 155 16.75 -15.79 -4.81
CA ARG A 155 15.88 -15.15 -5.80
C ARG A 155 16.52 -13.93 -6.47
N MET A 156 17.63 -13.43 -5.92
CA MET A 156 18.37 -12.29 -6.46
C MET A 156 19.37 -12.66 -7.57
N GLY A 157 19.81 -13.93 -7.61
CA GLY A 157 20.69 -14.49 -8.64
C GLY A 157 19.95 -15.39 -9.62
#